data_AF-A0A6N9C5G1-F1
#
_entry.id   AF-A0A6N9C5G1-F1
#
_cell.length_a   1.000
_cell.length_b   1.000
_cell.length_c   1.000
_cell.angle_alpha   90.00
_cell.angle_beta   90.00
_cell.angle_gamma   90.00
#
_symmetry.space_group_name_H-M   'P 1'
#
loop_
_entity.id
_entity.type
_entity.pdbx_description
1 polymer ?
#
loop_
_entity_poly.entity_id
_entity_poly.type
_entity_poly.pdbx_seq_one_letter_code
_entity_poly.pdbx_strand_id
1 'polypeptide(L)'
;FIDRHDDTAVLPVGGFQFGHKGFGLGFMIDAIAGGLSWAGCSRQEPTRGASGIVMIAIKIQDFIDLDVYQQETEYLTEWIKSSEKLPGVDEVFAPGEFEERSREQRMRDGIPIEEKTWDRLVEAAASHGVSAPTV
;
A
#
# COMPACT_ATOMS: atom_id res chain seq x y z
N PHE A 1 -17.33 -0.63 -9.73
CA PHE A 1 -17.12 0.03 -8.43
C PHE A 1 -18.18 1.14 -8.27
N ILE A 2 -19.45 0.82 -8.57
CA ILE A 2 -20.54 0.40 -7.67
C ILE A 2 -20.99 1.54 -6.75
N ASP A 3 -22.10 2.16 -7.15
CA ASP A 3 -23.19 2.72 -6.34
C ASP A 3 -22.85 2.92 -4.86
N ARG A 4 -22.15 4.02 -4.57
CA ARG A 4 -21.79 4.39 -3.21
C ARG A 4 -22.92 5.27 -2.68
N HIS A 5 -23.79 4.70 -1.87
CA HIS A 5 -24.74 5.50 -1.08
C HIS A 5 -23.96 6.56 -0.29
N ASP A 6 -24.42 7.80 -0.31
CA ASP A 6 -23.79 8.94 0.37
C ASP A 6 -23.63 8.72 1.89
N ASP A 7 -24.35 7.74 2.45
CA ASP A 7 -24.32 7.36 3.86
C ASP A 7 -23.24 6.32 4.22
N THR A 8 -22.32 5.99 3.30
CA THR A 8 -21.33 4.92 3.50
C THR A 8 -19.88 5.41 3.58
N ALA A 9 -19.19 5.02 4.66
CA ALA A 9 -17.79 5.34 4.91
C ALA A 9 -16.93 4.07 5.07
N VAL A 10 -15.66 4.17 4.67
CA VAL A 10 -14.67 3.12 4.94
C VAL A 10 -14.32 3.19 6.43
N LEU A 11 -14.37 2.06 7.13
CA LEU A 11 -13.97 2.00 8.53
C LEU A 11 -12.45 2.11 8.65
N PRO A 12 -11.93 2.83 9.66
CA PRO A 12 -10.52 2.79 9.98
C PRO A 12 -10.06 1.37 10.36
N VAL A 13 -8.76 1.09 10.18
CA VAL A 13 -8.14 -0.14 10.67
C VAL A 13 -8.44 -0.32 12.17
N GLY A 14 -8.87 -1.53 12.54
CA GLY A 14 -9.38 -1.85 13.87
C GLY A 14 -10.91 -1.88 13.98
N GLY A 15 -11.63 -1.49 12.92
CA GLY A 15 -13.09 -1.63 12.82
C GLY A 15 -13.85 -0.92 13.95
N PHE A 16 -15.01 -1.45 14.33
CA PHE A 16 -15.83 -0.85 15.38
C PHE A 16 -15.22 -0.90 16.78
N GLN A 17 -14.38 -1.91 17.06
CA GLN A 17 -13.86 -2.15 18.41
C GLN A 17 -12.60 -1.32 18.71
N PHE A 18 -11.68 -1.22 17.76
CA PHE A 18 -10.37 -0.58 17.94
C PHE A 18 -10.04 0.47 16.87
N GLY A 19 -11.04 0.91 16.10
CA GLY A 19 -10.87 1.85 14.98
C GLY A 19 -10.28 3.20 15.34
N HIS A 20 -10.35 3.61 16.62
CA HIS A 20 -9.72 4.85 17.08
C HIS A 20 -8.19 4.87 16.84
N LYS A 21 -7.52 3.71 16.83
CA LYS A 21 -6.09 3.62 16.50
C LYS A 21 -5.84 3.86 15.01
N GLY A 22 -6.61 3.23 14.15
CA GLY A 22 -6.55 3.46 12.70
C GLY A 22 -6.92 4.90 12.33
N PHE A 23 -7.91 5.48 13.01
CA PHE A 23 -8.27 6.89 12.86
C PHE A 23 -7.12 7.81 13.26
N GLY A 24 -6.48 7.57 14.41
CA GLY A 24 -5.33 8.36 14.86
C GLY A 24 -4.17 8.33 13.87
N LEU A 25 -3.87 7.15 13.30
CA LEU A 25 -2.85 6.99 12.26
C LEU A 25 -3.22 7.78 10.98
N GLY A 26 -4.47 7.66 10.51
CA GLY A 26 -4.94 8.41 9.34
C GLY A 26 -4.93 9.92 9.55
N PHE A 27 -5.37 10.39 10.72
CA PHE A 27 -5.33 11.80 11.11
C PHE A 27 -3.91 12.35 11.13
N MET A 28 -2.96 11.60 11.69
CA MET A 28 -1.55 11.99 11.72
C MET A 28 -0.98 12.14 10.30
N ILE A 29 -1.23 11.18 9.40
CA ILE A 29 -0.76 11.27 8.01
C ILE A 29 -1.39 12.45 7.30
N ASP A 30 -2.70 12.71 7.46
CA ASP A 30 -3.37 13.83 6.81
C ASP A 30 -2.89 15.21 7.33
N ALA A 31 -2.57 15.30 8.62
CA ALA A 31 -1.99 16.51 9.20
C ALA A 31 -0.57 16.79 8.68
N ILE A 32 0.29 15.77 8.61
CA ILE A 32 1.68 15.93 8.16
C ILE A 32 1.74 16.03 6.64
N ALA A 33 1.12 15.11 5.91
CA ALA A 33 1.15 15.12 4.46
C ALA A 33 0.28 16.22 3.89
N GLY A 34 -0.98 16.34 4.29
CA GLY A 34 -1.89 17.37 3.76
C GLY A 34 -1.61 18.76 4.32
N GLY A 35 -1.69 18.89 5.65
CA GLY A 35 -1.55 20.17 6.35
C GLY A 35 -0.18 20.82 6.16
N LEU A 36 0.90 20.11 6.53
CA LEU A 36 2.27 20.67 6.54
C LEU A 36 2.80 20.95 5.13
N SER A 37 2.47 20.12 4.13
CA SER A 37 2.86 20.37 2.74
C SER A 37 2.08 21.50 2.07
N TRP A 38 1.09 22.07 2.76
CA TRP A 38 0.15 23.04 2.21
C TRP A 38 -0.81 22.46 1.15
N ALA A 39 -0.89 21.15 0.96
CA ALA A 39 -1.88 20.53 0.08
C ALA A 39 -3.32 20.60 0.62
N GLY A 40 -3.47 20.79 1.93
CA GLY A 40 -4.75 20.80 2.63
C GLY A 40 -5.10 19.43 3.22
N CYS A 41 -5.81 19.44 4.36
CA CYS A 41 -6.29 18.23 5.02
C CYS A 41 -7.60 17.72 4.39
N SER A 42 -7.89 16.45 4.61
CA SER A 42 -9.12 15.77 4.26
C SER A 42 -10.33 16.44 4.90
N ARG A 43 -11.30 16.83 4.06
CA ARG A 43 -12.58 17.42 4.46
C ARG A 43 -13.59 17.31 3.31
N GLN A 44 -14.88 17.46 3.62
CA GLN A 44 -15.97 17.35 2.65
C GLN A 44 -15.79 18.28 1.44
N GLU A 45 -15.33 19.52 1.68
CA GLU A 45 -15.02 20.49 0.63
C GLU A 45 -13.52 20.80 0.62
N PRO A 46 -12.69 20.17 -0.22
CA PRO A 46 -11.24 20.36 -0.20
C PRO A 46 -10.85 21.82 -0.38
N THR A 47 -9.87 22.30 0.40
CA THR A 47 -9.39 23.69 0.27
C THR A 47 -8.56 23.91 -0.99
N ARG A 48 -7.79 22.89 -1.42
CA ARG A 48 -6.90 22.97 -2.57
C ARG A 48 -6.93 21.74 -3.49
N GLY A 49 -7.47 20.62 -3.02
CA GLY A 49 -7.60 19.39 -3.82
C GLY A 49 -6.27 18.75 -4.25
N ALA A 50 -5.15 19.14 -3.64
CA ALA A 50 -3.84 18.54 -3.90
C ALA A 50 -3.60 17.34 -2.98
N SER A 51 -2.85 16.35 -3.45
CA SER A 51 -2.36 15.25 -2.61
C SER A 51 -1.04 15.64 -1.97
N GLY A 52 -1.05 15.80 -0.64
CA GLY A 52 0.15 15.99 0.13
C GLY A 52 0.99 14.71 0.23
N ILE A 53 2.31 14.84 0.18
CA ILE A 53 3.25 13.70 0.26
C ILE A 53 4.29 13.98 1.33
N VAL A 54 4.59 12.96 2.14
CA VAL A 54 5.70 12.97 3.10
C VAL A 54 6.66 11.88 2.72
N MET A 55 7.94 12.22 2.62
CA MET A 55 9.03 11.27 2.42
C MET A 55 10.02 11.42 3.57
N ILE A 56 10.35 10.30 4.21
CA ILE A 56 11.30 10.24 5.32
C ILE A 56 12.42 9.30 4.89
N ALA A 57 13.65 9.82 4.87
CA ALA A 57 14.85 9.03 4.63
C ALA A 57 15.72 9.09 5.89
N ILE A 58 16.09 7.93 6.41
CA ILE A 58 16.94 7.79 7.60
C ILE A 58 18.26 7.16 7.14
N LYS A 59 19.37 7.87 7.34
CA LYS A 59 20.71 7.35 7.04
C LYS A 59 21.18 6.46 8.20
N ILE A 60 20.97 5.15 8.05
CA ILE A 60 21.23 4.13 9.09
C ILE A 60 22.66 4.23 9.64
N GLN A 61 23.64 4.43 8.76
CA GLN A 61 25.08 4.48 9.11
C GLN A 61 25.46 5.63 10.06
N ASP A 62 24.60 6.63 10.23
CA ASP A 62 24.81 7.70 11.20
C ASP A 62 24.44 7.26 12.64
N PHE A 63 23.77 6.11 12.81
CA PHE A 63 23.32 5.57 14.09
C PHE A 63 23.99 4.25 14.46
N ILE A 64 24.19 3.36 13.47
CA ILE A 64 24.71 2.01 13.67
C ILE A 64 25.40 1.51 12.40
N ASP A 65 26.34 0.58 12.55
CA ASP A 65 26.91 -0.12 11.40
C ASP A 65 25.80 -0.81 10.58
N LEU A 66 25.94 -0.75 9.25
CA LEU A 66 24.89 -1.18 8.34
C LEU A 66 24.71 -2.71 8.36
N ASP A 67 25.80 -3.47 8.47
CA ASP A 67 25.73 -4.94 8.49
C ASP A 67 25.10 -5.41 9.80
N VAL A 68 25.44 -4.75 10.92
CA VAL A 68 24.81 -4.99 12.22
C VAL A 68 23.30 -4.70 12.17
N TYR A 69 22.88 -3.57 11.58
CA TYR A 69 21.46 -3.26 11.44
C TYR A 69 20.72 -4.30 10.59
N GLN A 70 21.28 -4.70 9.44
CA GLN A 70 20.69 -5.73 8.59
C GLN A 70 20.51 -7.04 9.34
N GLN A 71 21.53 -7.45 10.09
CA GLN A 71 21.49 -8.67 10.91
C GLN A 71 20.37 -8.61 11.96
N GLU A 72 20.19 -7.48 12.65
CA GLU A 72 19.09 -7.31 13.61
C GLU A 72 17.71 -7.38 12.94
N THR A 73 17.56 -6.80 11.75
CA THR A 73 16.30 -6.88 10.98
C THR A 73 16.02 -8.29 10.45
N GLU A 74 17.06 -9.05 10.11
CA GLU A 74 16.94 -10.46 9.72
C GLU A 74 16.47 -11.29 10.92
N TYR A 75 17.07 -11.10 12.09
CA TYR A 75 16.65 -11.80 13.31
C TYR A 75 15.19 -11.54 13.68
N LEU A 76 14.72 -10.29 13.55
CA LEU A 76 13.31 -9.98 13.74
C LEU A 76 12.42 -10.74 12.76
N THR A 77 12.84 -10.82 11.50
CA THR A 77 12.11 -11.48 10.43
C THR A 77 12.04 -12.99 10.67
N GLU A 78 13.17 -13.64 10.94
CA GLU A 78 13.25 -15.06 11.29
C GLU A 78 12.38 -15.38 12.52
N TRP A 79 12.45 -14.53 13.55
CA TRP A 79 11.68 -14.73 14.78
C TRP A 79 10.17 -14.66 14.54
N ILE A 80 9.67 -13.63 13.84
CA ILE A 80 8.24 -13.51 13.52
C ILE A 80 7.78 -14.73 12.72
N LYS A 81 8.57 -15.17 11.75
CA LYS A 81 8.24 -16.31 10.88
C LYS A 81 8.30 -17.66 11.59
N SER A 82 9.03 -17.75 12.70
CA SER A 82 9.09 -18.93 13.56
C SER A 82 7.84 -19.11 14.46
N SER A 83 6.92 -18.14 14.47
CA SER A 83 5.72 -18.19 15.31
C SER A 83 4.86 -19.43 15.05
N GLU A 84 4.21 -19.92 16.10
CA GLU A 84 3.19 -20.96 15.97
C GLU A 84 2.08 -20.48 15.02
N LYS A 85 1.80 -21.30 14.01
CA LYS A 85 0.84 -20.98 12.95
C LYS A 85 -0.55 -21.38 13.39
N LEU A 86 -1.55 -20.59 13.01
CA LEU A 86 -2.94 -20.97 13.19
C LEU A 86 -3.28 -22.20 12.33
N PRO A 87 -4.30 -23.00 12.71
CA PRO A 87 -4.78 -24.09 11.86
C PRO A 87 -5.12 -23.60 10.45
N GLY A 88 -4.56 -24.25 9.43
CA GLY A 88 -4.76 -23.89 8.03
C GLY A 88 -3.89 -22.73 7.51
N VAL A 89 -2.95 -22.22 8.31
CA VAL A 89 -1.95 -21.24 7.87
C VAL A 89 -0.63 -21.95 7.58
N ASP A 90 -0.17 -21.90 6.33
CA ASP A 90 1.05 -22.58 5.89
C ASP A 90 2.33 -21.86 6.35
N GLU A 91 2.32 -20.52 6.32
CA GLU A 91 3.44 -19.68 6.69
C GLU A 91 3.01 -18.30 7.19
N VAL A 92 3.92 -17.62 7.91
CA VAL A 92 3.81 -16.21 8.29
C VAL A 92 4.73 -15.41 7.37
N PHE A 93 4.25 -14.27 6.89
CA PHE A 93 5.00 -13.39 6.00
C PHE A 93 5.52 -12.17 6.77
N ALA A 94 6.74 -11.75 6.45
CA ALA A 94 7.18 -10.39 6.76
C ALA A 94 6.61 -9.39 5.72
N PRO A 95 6.40 -8.11 6.11
CA PRO A 95 5.95 -7.09 5.17
C PRO A 95 6.87 -7.00 3.94
N GLY A 96 6.31 -7.13 2.74
CA GLY A 96 7.05 -7.11 1.47
C GLY A 96 7.31 -8.49 0.84
N GLU A 97 7.29 -9.58 1.61
CA GLU A 97 7.57 -10.92 1.05
C GLU A 97 6.49 -11.40 0.08
N PHE A 98 5.23 -11.13 0.41
CA PHE A 98 4.10 -11.50 -0.44
C PHE A 98 4.14 -10.75 -1.79
N GLU A 99 4.47 -9.46 -1.74
CA GLU A 99 4.65 -8.60 -2.90
C GLU A 99 5.84 -9.05 -3.75
N GLU A 100 6.96 -9.42 -3.14
CA GLU A 100 8.14 -9.90 -3.87
C GLU A 100 7.86 -11.20 -4.62
N ARG A 101 7.19 -12.18 -3.98
CA ARG A 101 6.76 -13.41 -4.67
C ARG A 101 5.80 -13.13 -5.81
N SER A 102 4.83 -12.23 -5.59
CA SER A 102 3.90 -11.81 -6.63
C SER A 102 4.61 -11.13 -7.79
N ARG A 103 5.65 -10.33 -7.52
CA ARG A 103 6.49 -9.68 -8.53
C ARG A 103 7.25 -10.72 -9.35
N GLU A 104 7.95 -11.65 -8.71
CA GLU A 104 8.68 -12.72 -9.38
C GLU A 104 7.77 -13.56 -10.28
N GLN A 105 6.60 -13.96 -9.76
CA GLN A 105 5.63 -14.72 -10.54
C GLN A 105 5.17 -13.92 -11.77
N ARG A 106 4.76 -12.67 -11.60
CA ARG A 106 4.25 -11.84 -12.70
C ARG A 106 5.32 -11.47 -13.72
N MET A 107 6.60 -11.43 -13.32
CA MET A 107 7.72 -11.25 -14.24
C MET A 107 7.95 -12.48 -15.13
N ARG A 108 7.63 -13.69 -14.63
CA ARG A 108 7.75 -14.95 -15.38
C ARG A 108 6.51 -15.27 -16.21
N ASP A 109 5.34 -15.16 -15.58
CA ASP A 109 4.08 -15.69 -16.09
C ASP A 109 3.21 -14.59 -16.75
N GLY A 110 3.60 -13.33 -16.61
CA GLY A 110 2.81 -12.17 -17.02
C GLY A 110 1.89 -11.64 -15.91
N ILE A 111 1.36 -10.43 -16.11
CA ILE A 111 0.45 -9.79 -15.16
C ILE A 111 -0.98 -10.26 -15.47
N PRO A 112 -1.70 -10.89 -14.51
CA PRO A 112 -3.09 -11.26 -14.73
C PRO A 112 -3.95 -9.99 -14.75
N ILE A 113 -4.67 -9.78 -15.85
CA ILE A 113 -5.58 -8.64 -16.05
C ILE A 113 -6.98 -9.21 -16.30
N GLU A 114 -7.98 -8.69 -15.58
CA GLU A 114 -9.39 -9.04 -15.83
C GLU A 114 -9.80 -8.59 -17.24
N GLU A 115 -10.56 -9.41 -17.95
CA GLU A 115 -11.04 -9.15 -19.32
C GLU A 115 -11.62 -7.73 -19.49
N LYS A 116 -12.51 -7.29 -18.60
CA LYS A 116 -13.09 -5.95 -18.65
C LYS A 116 -12.06 -4.83 -18.48
N THR A 117 -11.01 -5.07 -17.71
CA THR A 117 -9.92 -4.09 -17.56
C THR A 117 -9.07 -4.07 -18.81
N TRP A 118 -8.81 -5.23 -19.42
CA TRP A 118 -8.11 -5.35 -20.69
C TRP A 118 -8.85 -4.62 -21.83
N ASP A 119 -10.15 -4.82 -21.95
CA ASP A 119 -10.98 -4.14 -22.96
C ASP A 119 -10.87 -2.61 -22.86
N ARG A 120 -10.90 -2.08 -21.64
CA ARG A 120 -10.73 -0.64 -21.40
C ARG A 120 -9.34 -0.12 -21.77
N LEU A 121 -8.30 -0.93 -21.58
CA LEU A 121 -6.93 -0.58 -21.99
C LEU A 121 -6.82 -0.55 -23.52
N VAL A 122 -7.42 -1.52 -24.21
CA VAL A 122 -7.45 -1.58 -25.68
C VAL A 122 -8.24 -0.41 -26.27
N GLU A 123 -9.39 -0.08 -25.68
CA GLU A 123 -10.19 1.09 -26.08
C GLU A 123 -9.41 2.40 -25.91
N ALA A 124 -8.71 2.55 -24.77
CA ALA A 124 -7.85 3.70 -24.54
C ALA A 124 -6.68 3.76 -25.54
N ALA A 125 -6.07 2.62 -25.88
CA ALA A 125 -5.00 2.60 -26.89
C ALA A 125 -5.53 3.03 -28.27
N ALA A 126 -6.70 2.53 -28.67
CA ALA A 126 -7.33 2.86 -29.94
C ALA A 126 -7.69 4.36 -30.05
N SER A 127 -8.25 4.95 -28.98
CA SER A 127 -8.62 6.38 -28.98
C SER A 127 -7.41 7.31 -29.13
N HIS A 128 -6.22 6.84 -28.77
CA HIS A 128 -4.96 7.56 -28.90
C HIS A 128 -4.09 7.09 -30.09
N GLY A 129 -4.59 6.18 -30.93
CA GLY A 129 -3.85 5.67 -32.10
C GLY A 129 -2.61 4.83 -31.75
N VAL A 130 -2.60 4.21 -30.57
CA VAL A 130 -1.53 3.32 -30.09
C VAL A 130 -1.95 1.87 -30.30
N SER A 131 -1.02 1.02 -30.76
CA SER A 131 -1.28 -0.42 -30.90
C SER A 131 -1.46 -1.08 -29.53
N ALA A 132 -2.44 -1.98 -29.42
CA ALA A 132 -2.61 -2.80 -28.22
C ALA A 132 -1.35 -3.67 -27.98
N PRO A 133 -0.98 -3.93 -26.71
CA PRO A 133 0.13 -4.82 -26.39
C PRO A 133 -0.18 -6.25 -26.86
N THR A 134 0.84 -6.98 -27.30
CA THR A 134 0.73 -8.40 -27.65
C THR A 134 0.57 -9.23 -26.36
N VAL A 135 -0.42 -10.12 -26.34
CA VAL A 135 -0.69 -11.07 -25.23
C VAL A 135 0.03 -12.38 -25.49
#